data_AF-K3WWJ5-F1
#
_entry.id   AF-K3WWJ5-F1
#
_cell.length_a   1.000
_cell.length_b   1.000
_cell.length_c   1.000
_cell.angle_alpha   90.00
_cell.angle_beta   90.00
_cell.angle_gamma   90.00
#
_symmetry.space_group_name_H-M   'P 1'
#
loop_
_entity.id
_entity.type
_entity.pdbx_description
1 polymer ?
#
loop_
_entity_poly.entity_id
_entity_poly.type
_entity_poly.pdbx_seq_one_letter_code
_entity_poly.pdbx_strand_id
1 'polypeptide(L)'
;MKRLVKTDAFRATVHFIVIADIAVLALDDDYHNGSAYVSLDIAFTLLIGLEIVLKSIAFGLYSGPESYLKRSRFRILNLIVLAASLVSHLGGAKLRVLRGIKTFRSLTMHSGLRRILRSLIRAIPFLANVGTLALFFLLAFSIFGLEAYHGAYDNQCSVAVEGSNSSIADTIFEALPRAYCSGNDSCAANNQACLPLGPPSKHINFDSGISSIFLVFLVVAQDGWVTDIMKPVLEGTSYWSVAFFVLIIASMVFLVQ
;
A
#
# COMPACT_ATOMS: atom_id res chain seq x y z
N MET A 1 -36.47 -24.10 -7.20
CA MET A 1 -35.37 -23.14 -6.96
C MET A 1 -34.15 -23.72 -6.24
N LYS A 2 -34.27 -24.24 -5.00
CA LYS A 2 -33.12 -24.71 -4.19
C LYS A 2 -32.26 -25.82 -4.86
N ARG A 3 -32.87 -26.67 -5.69
CA ARG A 3 -32.18 -27.75 -6.42
C ARG A 3 -31.34 -27.22 -7.59
N LEU A 4 -31.81 -26.17 -8.28
CA LEU A 4 -31.15 -25.56 -9.43
C LEU A 4 -29.86 -24.81 -9.04
N VAL A 5 -29.86 -24.15 -7.88
CA VAL A 5 -28.70 -23.42 -7.33
C VAL A 5 -27.59 -24.37 -6.84
N LYS A 6 -27.93 -25.63 -6.57
CA LYS A 6 -26.99 -26.64 -6.06
C LYS A 6 -26.31 -27.44 -7.17
N THR A 7 -26.77 -27.35 -8.41
CA THR A 7 -26.22 -28.09 -9.55
C THR A 7 -24.77 -27.70 -9.79
N ASP A 8 -23.92 -28.67 -10.10
CA ASP A 8 -22.49 -28.41 -10.33
C ASP A 8 -22.25 -27.63 -11.63
N ALA A 9 -23.12 -27.77 -12.63
CA ALA A 9 -23.13 -26.91 -13.81
C ALA A 9 -23.30 -25.43 -13.45
N PHE A 10 -24.29 -25.09 -12.59
CA PHE A 10 -24.49 -23.71 -12.13
C PHE A 10 -23.26 -23.19 -11.39
N ARG A 11 -22.64 -24.04 -10.56
CA ARG A 11 -21.41 -23.70 -9.84
C ARG A 11 -20.26 -23.43 -10.81
N ALA A 12 -20.06 -24.28 -11.83
CA ALA A 12 -19.02 -24.13 -12.85
C ALA A 12 -19.22 -22.86 -13.68
N THR A 13 -20.46 -22.55 -14.09
CA THR A 13 -20.79 -21.33 -14.83
C THR A 13 -20.40 -20.07 -14.06
N VAL A 14 -20.70 -20.02 -12.76
CA VAL A 14 -20.31 -18.86 -11.93
C VAL A 14 -18.78 -18.73 -11.82
N HIS A 15 -18.04 -19.84 -11.70
CA HIS A 15 -16.57 -19.80 -11.68
C HIS A 15 -16.01 -19.25 -12.99
N PHE A 16 -16.55 -19.70 -14.12
CA PHE A 16 -16.17 -19.18 -15.43
C PHE A 16 -16.43 -17.67 -15.55
N ILE A 17 -17.60 -17.20 -15.12
CA ILE A 17 -17.95 -15.77 -15.15
C ILE A 17 -16.99 -14.94 -14.28
N VAL A 18 -16.64 -15.41 -13.08
CA VAL A 18 -15.72 -14.68 -12.19
C VAL A 18 -14.29 -14.63 -12.75
N ILE A 19 -13.83 -15.70 -13.39
CA ILE A 19 -12.51 -15.70 -14.05
C ILE A 19 -12.51 -14.76 -15.26
N ALA A 20 -13.59 -14.75 -16.05
CA ALA A 20 -13.75 -13.83 -17.17
C ALA A 20 -13.79 -12.37 -16.71
N ASP A 21 -14.47 -12.06 -15.60
CA ASP A 21 -14.51 -10.73 -14.98
C ASP A 21 -13.10 -10.25 -14.58
N ILE A 22 -12.30 -11.13 -13.95
CA ILE A 22 -10.90 -10.82 -13.60
C ILE A 22 -10.04 -10.62 -14.85
N ALA A 23 -10.23 -11.44 -15.88
CA ALA A 23 -9.48 -11.31 -17.13
C ALA A 23 -9.78 -9.97 -17.82
N VAL A 24 -11.04 -9.53 -17.83
CA VAL A 24 -11.41 -8.20 -18.33
C VAL A 24 -10.77 -7.09 -17.49
N LEU A 25 -10.78 -7.22 -16.16
CA LEU A 25 -10.14 -6.24 -15.27
C LEU A 25 -8.62 -6.16 -15.47
N ALA A 26 -7.97 -7.28 -15.80
CA ALA A 26 -6.53 -7.35 -16.06
C ALA A 26 -6.14 -6.80 -17.44
N LEU A 27 -7.06 -6.83 -18.41
CA LEU A 27 -6.88 -6.30 -19.76
C LEU A 27 -7.33 -4.84 -19.91
N ASP A 28 -7.95 -4.28 -18.87
CA ASP A 28 -8.39 -2.87 -18.84
C ASP A 28 -7.15 -1.97 -18.81
N ASP A 29 -6.86 -1.31 -19.93
CA ASP A 29 -5.77 -0.34 -20.07
C ASP A 29 -6.36 1.08 -20.10
N ASP A 30 -5.91 1.94 -19.18
CA ASP A 30 -6.36 3.34 -19.07
C ASP A 30 -6.04 4.16 -20.32
N TYR A 31 -5.11 3.71 -21.18
CA TYR A 31 -4.69 4.45 -22.39
C TYR A 31 -5.64 4.28 -23.58
N HIS A 32 -6.32 3.13 -23.68
CA HIS A 32 -7.31 2.87 -24.72
C HIS A 32 -8.69 2.75 -24.08
N ASN A 33 -9.40 3.87 -23.98
CA ASN A 33 -10.81 3.95 -23.55
C ASN A 33 -11.75 3.23 -24.55
N GLY A 34 -11.66 1.91 -24.62
CA GLY A 34 -12.61 1.07 -25.34
C GLY A 34 -13.90 0.97 -24.54
N SER A 35 -14.98 1.57 -25.04
CA SER A 35 -16.33 1.49 -24.45
C SER A 35 -16.85 0.05 -24.26
N ALA A 36 -16.23 -0.90 -24.97
CA ALA A 36 -16.52 -2.33 -24.87
C ALA A 36 -16.16 -2.94 -23.50
N TYR A 37 -15.00 -2.63 -22.92
CA TYR A 37 -14.56 -3.22 -21.63
C TYR A 37 -15.42 -2.76 -20.47
N VAL A 38 -15.81 -1.48 -20.47
CA VAL A 38 -16.73 -0.91 -19.48
C VAL A 38 -18.09 -1.60 -19.55
N SER A 39 -18.61 -1.81 -20.77
CA SER A 39 -19.89 -2.49 -20.98
C SER A 39 -19.85 -3.95 -20.53
N LEU A 40 -18.75 -4.66 -20.78
CA LEU A 40 -18.52 -6.03 -20.32
C LEU A 40 -18.40 -6.12 -18.78
N ASP A 41 -17.68 -5.19 -18.14
CA ASP A 41 -17.55 -5.16 -16.67
C ASP A 41 -18.91 -4.96 -15.98
N ILE A 42 -19.78 -4.09 -16.52
CA ILE A 42 -21.15 -3.93 -16.03
C ILE A 42 -21.94 -5.23 -16.20
N ALA A 43 -21.87 -5.85 -17.38
CA ALA A 43 -22.59 -7.08 -17.67
C ALA A 43 -22.18 -8.22 -16.73
N PHE A 44 -20.89 -8.43 -16.51
CA PHE A 44 -20.40 -9.42 -15.55
C PHE A 44 -20.82 -9.10 -14.12
N THR A 45 -20.71 -7.84 -13.70
CA THR A 45 -21.19 -7.38 -12.37
C THR A 45 -22.67 -7.70 -12.17
N LEU A 46 -23.52 -7.46 -13.17
CA LEU A 46 -24.96 -7.75 -13.09
C LEU A 46 -25.25 -9.25 -13.05
N LEU A 47 -24.60 -10.07 -13.86
CA LEU A 47 -24.73 -11.53 -13.84
C LEU A 47 -24.36 -12.12 -12.47
N ILE A 48 -23.25 -11.61 -11.93
CA ILE A 48 -22.69 -11.94 -10.62
C ILE A 48 -23.61 -11.44 -9.48
N GLY A 49 -24.29 -10.31 -9.66
CA GLY A 49 -25.30 -9.79 -8.75
C GLY A 49 -26.58 -10.63 -8.76
N LEU A 50 -27.04 -11.03 -9.94
CA LEU A 50 -28.20 -11.90 -10.12
C LEU A 50 -28.01 -13.26 -9.43
N GLU A 51 -26.80 -13.81 -9.46
CA GLU A 51 -26.44 -15.00 -8.70
C GLU A 51 -26.66 -14.81 -7.17
N ILE A 52 -26.22 -13.68 -6.62
CA ILE A 52 -26.41 -13.36 -5.19
C ILE A 52 -27.89 -13.23 -4.87
N VAL A 53 -28.67 -12.56 -5.72
CA VAL A 53 -30.12 -12.40 -5.55
C VAL A 53 -30.83 -13.75 -5.58
N LEU A 54 -30.52 -14.61 -6.56
CA LEU A 54 -31.08 -15.97 -6.65
C LEU A 54 -30.75 -16.81 -5.40
N LYS A 55 -29.52 -16.72 -4.90
CA LYS A 55 -29.11 -17.40 -3.65
C LYS A 55 -29.80 -16.81 -2.43
N SER A 56 -29.98 -15.49 -2.37
CA SER A 56 -30.68 -14.80 -1.29
C SER A 56 -32.14 -15.25 -1.20
N ILE A 57 -32.85 -15.28 -2.33
CA ILE A 57 -34.25 -15.73 -2.41
C ILE A 57 -34.36 -17.23 -2.07
N ALA A 58 -33.43 -18.06 -2.55
CA ALA A 58 -33.49 -19.50 -2.33
C ALA A 58 -33.23 -19.92 -0.87
N PHE A 59 -32.40 -19.18 -0.12
CA PHE A 59 -32.01 -19.53 1.26
C PHE A 59 -32.61 -18.62 2.34
N GLY A 60 -33.27 -17.52 1.97
CA GLY A 60 -33.78 -16.51 2.88
C GLY A 60 -32.69 -15.54 3.34
N LEU A 61 -33.01 -14.24 3.35
CA LEU A 61 -32.08 -13.17 3.74
C LEU A 61 -31.81 -13.19 5.26
N TYR A 62 -32.86 -13.32 6.08
CA TYR A 62 -32.78 -13.19 7.54
C TYR A 62 -33.65 -14.18 8.36
N SER A 63 -34.69 -14.78 7.77
CA SER A 63 -35.63 -15.65 8.48
C SER A 63 -35.26 -17.13 8.36
N GLY A 64 -34.61 -17.64 9.41
CA GLY A 64 -34.36 -19.05 9.65
C GLY A 64 -32.93 -19.34 10.15
N PRO A 65 -32.71 -20.45 10.90
CA PRO A 65 -31.38 -20.90 11.33
C PRO A 65 -30.42 -21.24 10.16
N GLU A 66 -30.95 -21.32 8.94
CA GLU A 66 -30.24 -21.57 7.68
C GLU A 66 -30.18 -20.34 6.73
N SER A 67 -30.33 -19.13 7.28
CA SER A 67 -30.30 -17.88 6.49
C SER A 67 -28.93 -17.60 5.88
N TYR A 68 -28.93 -17.00 4.68
CA TYR A 68 -27.74 -16.77 3.86
C TYR A 68 -26.62 -16.01 4.59
N LEU A 69 -26.98 -15.05 5.45
CA LEU A 69 -26.05 -14.19 6.18
C LEU A 69 -25.41 -14.87 7.41
N LYS A 70 -26.13 -15.76 8.11
CA LYS A 70 -25.62 -16.44 9.32
C LYS A 70 -24.67 -17.60 9.00
N ARG A 71 -24.76 -18.17 7.79
CA ARG A 71 -23.99 -19.38 7.44
C ARG A 71 -22.50 -19.14 7.16
N SER A 72 -22.08 -17.94 6.74
CA SER A 72 -20.65 -17.65 6.54
C SER A 72 -20.35 -16.14 6.37
N ARG A 73 -19.35 -15.64 7.12
CA ARG A 73 -18.83 -14.25 7.01
C ARG A 73 -18.40 -13.88 5.58
N PHE A 74 -17.93 -14.86 4.80
CA PHE A 74 -17.52 -14.64 3.40
C PHE A 74 -18.70 -14.26 2.46
N ARG A 75 -19.94 -14.62 2.80
CA ARG A 75 -21.10 -14.23 1.99
C ARG A 75 -21.48 -12.76 2.18
N ILE A 76 -21.22 -12.20 3.36
CA ILE A 76 -21.38 -10.78 3.65
C ILE A 76 -20.35 -9.97 2.85
N LEU A 77 -19.09 -10.45 2.80
CA LEU A 77 -18.05 -9.82 1.99
C LEU A 77 -18.44 -9.75 0.50
N ASN A 78 -19.03 -10.82 -0.05
CA ASN A 78 -19.51 -10.81 -1.45
C ASN A 78 -20.66 -9.81 -1.70
N LEU A 79 -21.50 -9.53 -0.69
CA LEU A 79 -22.54 -8.51 -0.78
C LEU A 79 -21.94 -7.09 -0.75
N ILE A 80 -20.96 -6.86 0.14
CA ILE A 80 -20.24 -5.58 0.24
C ILE A 80 -19.48 -5.29 -1.06
N VAL A 81 -18.80 -6.30 -1.62
CA VAL A 81 -18.08 -6.17 -2.91
C VAL A 81 -19.04 -5.81 -4.04
N LEU A 82 -20.23 -6.42 -4.10
CA LEU A 82 -21.24 -6.09 -5.11
C LEU A 82 -21.73 -4.65 -4.95
N ALA A 83 -22.00 -4.21 -3.72
CA ALA A 83 -22.40 -2.83 -3.43
C ALA A 83 -21.30 -1.83 -3.80
N ALA A 84 -20.05 -2.11 -3.44
CA ALA A 84 -18.90 -1.29 -3.80
C ALA A 84 -18.71 -1.18 -5.32
N SER A 85 -18.93 -2.27 -6.04
CA SER A 85 -18.90 -2.27 -7.51
C SER A 85 -19.98 -1.39 -8.12
N LEU A 86 -21.21 -1.46 -7.62
CA LEU A 86 -22.30 -0.60 -8.12
C LEU A 86 -21.98 0.87 -7.85
N VAL A 87 -21.52 1.18 -6.64
CA VAL A 87 -21.09 2.54 -6.26
C VAL A 87 -19.92 3.03 -7.12
N SER A 88 -18.97 2.15 -7.45
CA SER A 88 -17.83 2.51 -8.33
C SER A 88 -18.27 2.95 -9.72
N HIS A 89 -19.39 2.40 -10.21
CA HIS A 89 -19.96 2.76 -11.50
C HIS A 89 -20.72 4.09 -11.48
N LEU A 90 -21.21 4.49 -10.29
CA LEU A 90 -21.96 5.73 -10.07
C LEU A 90 -21.05 6.91 -9.68
N GLY A 91 -19.93 6.67 -8.98
CA GLY A 91 -19.16 7.72 -8.28
C GLY A 91 -17.89 8.24 -8.97
N GLY A 92 -17.74 8.05 -10.28
CA GLY A 92 -16.66 8.68 -11.07
C GLY A 92 -15.26 8.07 -10.90
N ALA A 93 -14.24 8.72 -11.49
CA ALA A 93 -12.90 8.16 -11.69
C ALA A 93 -12.18 7.69 -10.40
N LYS A 94 -12.38 8.37 -9.26
CA LYS A 94 -11.71 8.03 -7.99
C LYS A 94 -12.19 6.71 -7.38
N LEU A 95 -13.42 6.29 -7.66
CA LEU A 95 -13.98 5.05 -7.14
C LEU A 95 -13.68 3.84 -8.04
N ARG A 96 -13.00 4.04 -9.18
CA ARG A 96 -12.57 2.94 -10.07
C ARG A 96 -11.64 1.96 -9.35
N VAL A 97 -10.83 2.44 -8.41
CA VAL A 97 -9.94 1.58 -7.58
C VAL A 97 -10.74 0.52 -6.80
N LEU A 98 -12.00 0.81 -6.44
CA LEU A 98 -12.88 -0.15 -5.76
C LEU A 98 -13.25 -1.36 -6.64
N ARG A 99 -13.07 -1.28 -7.97
CA ARG A 99 -13.25 -2.42 -8.88
C ARG A 99 -12.25 -3.54 -8.55
N GLY A 100 -11.06 -3.19 -8.06
CA GLY A 100 -10.05 -4.17 -7.60
C GLY A 100 -10.55 -5.05 -6.44
N ILE A 101 -11.49 -4.57 -5.62
CA ILE A 101 -12.08 -5.34 -4.51
C ILE A 101 -12.84 -6.57 -5.02
N LYS A 102 -13.29 -6.58 -6.29
CA LYS A 102 -13.92 -7.75 -6.92
C LYS A 102 -13.01 -8.97 -6.95
N THR A 103 -11.69 -8.78 -7.07
CA THR A 103 -10.72 -9.89 -7.05
C THR A 103 -10.82 -10.69 -5.74
N PHE A 104 -11.13 -10.03 -4.62
CA PHE A 104 -11.33 -10.68 -3.34
C PHE A 104 -12.53 -11.64 -3.34
N ARG A 105 -13.58 -11.37 -4.12
CA ARG A 105 -14.70 -12.32 -4.30
C ARG A 105 -14.20 -13.64 -4.86
N SER A 106 -13.36 -13.59 -5.89
CA SER A 106 -12.76 -14.78 -6.50
C SER A 106 -11.96 -15.57 -5.47
N LEU A 107 -11.16 -14.87 -4.65
CA LEU A 107 -10.39 -15.50 -3.58
C LEU A 107 -11.30 -16.23 -2.58
N THR A 108 -12.45 -15.64 -2.25
CA THR A 108 -13.41 -16.28 -1.36
C THR A 108 -14.30 -17.30 -2.06
N MET A 109 -14.25 -17.52 -3.37
CA MET A 109 -15.16 -18.49 -4.01
C MET A 109 -14.65 -19.92 -3.90
N HIS A 110 -13.33 -20.10 -3.99
CA HIS A 110 -12.67 -21.39 -3.88
C HIS A 110 -12.65 -21.90 -2.43
N SER A 111 -13.20 -23.10 -2.21
CA SER A 111 -13.26 -23.73 -0.89
C SER A 111 -11.88 -23.99 -0.27
N GLY A 112 -10.89 -24.32 -1.11
CA GLY A 112 -9.48 -24.45 -0.73
C GLY A 112 -8.88 -23.13 -0.25
N LEU A 113 -9.08 -22.06 -1.01
CA LEU A 113 -8.55 -20.74 -0.66
C LEU A 113 -9.22 -20.15 0.60
N ARG A 114 -10.52 -20.41 0.81
CA ARG A 114 -11.17 -20.10 2.10
C ARG A 114 -10.53 -20.81 3.28
N ARG A 115 -9.93 -22.00 3.09
CA ARG A 115 -9.24 -22.71 4.17
C ARG A 115 -7.93 -21.97 4.52
N ILE A 116 -7.17 -21.59 3.50
CA ILE A 116 -5.92 -20.83 3.64
C ILE A 116 -6.17 -19.44 4.26
N LEU A 117 -7.19 -18.71 3.79
CA LEU A 117 -7.55 -17.41 4.37
C LEU A 117 -7.96 -17.53 5.83
N ARG A 118 -8.66 -18.61 6.21
CA ARG A 118 -9.02 -18.87 7.61
C ARG A 118 -7.82 -19.21 8.48
N SER A 119 -6.84 -19.96 7.97
CA SER A 119 -5.59 -20.21 8.70
C SER A 119 -4.78 -18.93 8.86
N LEU A 120 -4.72 -18.08 7.82
CA LEU A 120 -4.05 -16.78 7.88
C LEU A 120 -4.68 -15.88 8.94
N ILE A 121 -6.01 -15.70 8.91
CA ILE A 121 -6.73 -14.88 9.90
C ILE A 121 -6.56 -15.42 11.32
N ARG A 122 -6.47 -16.75 11.48
CA ARG A 122 -6.22 -17.37 12.79
C ARG A 122 -4.79 -17.15 13.28
N ALA A 123 -3.82 -16.93 12.38
CA ALA A 123 -2.44 -16.62 12.73
C ALA A 123 -2.24 -15.14 13.14
N ILE A 124 -3.07 -14.21 12.64
CA ILE A 124 -3.00 -12.77 12.96
C ILE A 124 -2.88 -12.47 14.47
N PRO A 125 -3.72 -13.02 15.38
CA PRO A 125 -3.62 -12.67 16.80
C PRO A 125 -2.29 -13.14 17.44
N PHE A 126 -1.71 -14.24 16.96
CA PHE A 126 -0.38 -14.66 17.41
C PHE A 126 0.70 -13.68 16.94
N LEU A 127 0.59 -13.22 15.69
CA LEU A 127 1.47 -12.20 15.13
C LEU A 127 1.29 -10.83 15.81
N ALA A 128 0.08 -10.49 16.23
CA ALA A 128 -0.22 -9.22 16.88
C ALA A 128 0.50 -9.06 18.22
N ASN A 129 0.71 -10.15 18.96
CA ASN A 129 1.44 -10.09 20.23
C ASN A 129 2.90 -9.66 20.03
N VAL A 130 3.60 -10.30 19.08
CA VAL A 130 4.98 -9.92 18.70
C VAL A 130 5.00 -8.56 18.00
N GLY A 131 4.01 -8.30 17.12
CA GLY A 131 3.86 -7.05 16.41
C GLY A 131 3.63 -5.84 17.32
N THR A 132 3.00 -6.02 18.48
CA THR A 132 2.83 -4.95 19.47
C THR A 132 4.17 -4.51 20.05
N LEU A 133 5.06 -5.47 20.37
CA LEU A 133 6.42 -5.17 20.82
C LEU A 133 7.24 -4.49 19.70
N ALA A 134 7.13 -4.99 18.47
CA ALA A 134 7.79 -4.38 17.31
C ALA A 134 7.32 -2.94 17.08
N LEU A 135 6.01 -2.68 17.21
CA LEU A 135 5.43 -1.35 17.08
C LEU A 135 5.93 -0.40 18.19
N PHE A 136 6.10 -0.89 19.41
CA PHE A 136 6.69 -0.10 20.50
C PHE A 136 8.12 0.36 20.16
N PHE A 137 8.99 -0.53 19.68
CA PHE A 137 10.34 -0.16 19.27
C PHE A 137 10.35 0.78 18.06
N LEU A 138 9.49 0.54 17.05
CA LEU A 138 9.34 1.43 15.90
C LEU A 138 8.99 2.86 16.35
N LEU A 139 8.04 3.01 17.27
CA LEU A 139 7.67 4.32 17.82
C LEU A 139 8.80 4.96 18.62
N ALA A 140 9.50 4.19 19.47
CA ALA A 140 10.59 4.69 20.28
C ALA A 140 11.75 5.23 19.41
N PHE A 141 12.21 4.45 18.43
CA PHE A 141 13.25 4.88 17.50
C PHE A 141 12.78 6.01 16.59
N SER A 142 11.50 6.07 16.22
CA SER A 142 10.96 7.17 15.44
C SER A 142 10.97 8.49 16.20
N ILE A 143 10.56 8.50 17.47
CA ILE A 143 10.61 9.72 18.29
C ILE A 143 12.06 10.18 18.45
N PHE A 144 12.98 9.25 18.74
CA PHE A 144 14.39 9.58 18.84
C PHE A 144 14.96 10.11 17.51
N GLY A 145 14.65 9.47 16.39
CA GLY A 145 15.11 9.89 15.06
C GLY A 145 14.55 11.25 14.65
N LEU A 146 13.32 11.55 15.05
CA LEU A 146 12.70 12.87 14.83
C LEU A 146 13.45 13.96 15.58
N GLU A 147 13.70 13.77 16.88
CA GLU A 147 14.39 14.78 17.70
C GLU A 147 15.88 14.91 17.31
N ALA A 148 16.53 13.82 16.92
CA ALA A 148 17.96 13.81 16.59
C ALA A 148 18.28 14.30 15.17
N TYR A 149 17.38 14.06 14.21
CA TYR A 149 17.65 14.29 12.78
C TYR A 149 16.64 15.21 12.10
N HIS A 150 15.92 16.03 12.88
CA HIS A 150 15.05 17.08 12.34
C HIS A 150 15.84 18.01 11.40
N GLY A 151 15.36 18.21 10.17
CA GLY A 151 15.98 19.06 9.16
C GLY A 151 17.26 18.48 8.54
N ALA A 152 17.62 17.22 8.83
CA ALA A 152 18.81 16.58 8.26
C ALA A 152 18.78 16.47 6.73
N TYR A 153 17.60 16.53 6.12
CA TYR A 153 17.39 16.44 4.67
C TYR A 153 17.21 17.80 3.98
N ASP A 154 17.22 18.91 4.72
CA ASP A 154 16.94 20.24 4.18
C ASP A 154 18.10 20.80 3.38
N ASN A 155 19.32 20.50 3.84
CA ASN A 155 20.55 21.07 3.33
C ASN A 155 21.18 20.17 2.26
N GLN A 156 21.35 20.73 1.06
CA GLN A 156 21.91 20.01 -0.09
C GLN A 156 22.98 20.85 -0.78
N CYS A 157 23.98 20.15 -1.35
CA CYS A 157 25.04 20.80 -2.10
C CYS A 157 24.51 21.23 -3.48
N SER A 158 24.47 22.54 -3.71
CA SER A 158 24.06 23.11 -4.99
C SER A 158 25.05 24.18 -5.46
N VAL A 159 25.14 24.39 -6.76
CA VAL A 159 25.99 25.45 -7.32
C VAL A 159 25.30 26.78 -7.05
N ALA A 160 25.98 27.67 -6.34
CA ALA A 160 25.50 29.04 -6.16
C ALA A 160 25.65 29.79 -7.49
N VAL A 161 24.59 29.79 -8.31
CA VAL A 161 24.59 30.56 -9.56
C VAL A 161 24.24 32.01 -9.22
N GLU A 162 25.24 32.87 -9.17
CA GLU A 162 25.02 34.32 -9.10
C GLU A 162 24.30 34.78 -10.38
N GLY A 163 22.99 35.06 -10.27
CA GLY A 163 22.23 35.80 -11.29
C GLY A 163 21.29 35.00 -12.20
N SER A 164 20.97 33.73 -11.95
CA SER A 164 19.95 33.02 -12.75
C SER A 164 18.58 33.06 -12.09
N ASN A 165 17.55 33.44 -12.86
CA ASN A 165 16.15 33.20 -12.51
C ASN A 165 15.97 31.73 -12.10
N SER A 166 15.20 31.50 -11.04
CA SER A 166 15.05 30.25 -10.27
C SER A 166 14.73 28.98 -11.06
N SER A 167 14.39 29.06 -12.35
CA SER A 167 14.02 27.92 -13.19
C SER A 167 15.19 27.07 -13.71
N ILE A 168 16.42 27.61 -13.76
CA ILE A 168 17.58 26.85 -14.27
C ILE A 168 18.21 25.99 -13.16
N ALA A 169 18.16 26.45 -11.91
CA ALA A 169 18.66 25.71 -10.75
C ALA A 169 17.93 24.37 -10.54
N ASP A 170 16.60 24.34 -10.73
CA ASP A 170 15.78 23.12 -10.58
C ASP A 170 16.06 22.06 -11.66
N THR A 171 16.46 22.45 -12.88
CA THR A 171 16.74 21.48 -13.97
C THR A 171 18.12 20.83 -13.87
N ILE A 172 19.09 21.51 -13.25
CA ILE A 172 20.42 20.96 -12.95
C ILE A 172 20.33 19.95 -11.77
N PHE A 173 19.32 20.11 -10.90
CA PHE A 173 19.08 19.30 -9.70
C PHE A 173 18.73 17.83 -9.98
N GLU A 174 18.15 17.53 -11.14
CA GLU A 174 17.73 16.16 -11.49
C GLU A 174 18.85 15.33 -12.16
N ALA A 175 19.94 15.99 -12.58
CA ALA A 175 21.07 15.34 -13.27
C ALA A 175 22.28 15.04 -12.37
N LEU A 176 22.35 15.65 -11.17
CA LEU A 176 23.44 15.42 -10.20
C LEU A 176 23.00 14.42 -9.12
N PRO A 177 23.92 13.56 -8.62
CA PRO A 177 23.63 12.74 -7.46
C PRO A 177 23.32 13.65 -6.27
N ARG A 178 22.16 13.48 -5.65
CA ARG A 178 21.76 14.25 -4.46
C ARG A 178 22.78 13.99 -3.34
N ALA A 179 23.45 15.05 -2.92
CA ALA A 179 24.41 15.03 -1.81
C ALA A 179 23.93 15.99 -0.74
N TYR A 180 23.86 15.50 0.50
CA TYR A 180 23.42 16.28 1.64
C TYR A 180 24.63 16.93 2.32
N CYS A 181 24.40 17.98 3.08
CA CYS A 181 25.50 18.74 3.68
C CYS A 181 25.15 19.27 5.06
N SER A 182 26.13 19.27 5.97
CA SER A 182 26.04 19.98 7.26
C SER A 182 26.62 21.39 7.17
N GLY A 183 27.48 21.68 6.19
CA GLY A 183 28.14 22.98 6.01
C GLY A 183 28.77 23.11 4.62
N ASN A 184 29.40 24.25 4.34
CA ASN A 184 29.99 24.49 3.01
C ASN A 184 31.17 23.57 2.68
N ASP A 185 31.91 23.10 3.71
CA ASP A 185 33.08 22.24 3.53
C ASP A 185 32.72 20.79 3.16
N SER A 186 31.45 20.39 3.28
CA SER A 186 31.01 19.03 2.93
C SER A 186 30.68 18.84 1.44
N CYS A 187 30.74 19.90 0.63
CA CYS A 187 30.51 19.83 -0.80
C CYS A 187 31.81 19.57 -1.58
N ALA A 188 31.76 18.68 -2.58
CA ALA A 188 32.96 18.17 -3.26
C ALA A 188 33.61 19.16 -4.24
N ALA A 189 32.92 20.23 -4.65
CA ALA A 189 33.38 21.16 -5.68
C ALA A 189 33.46 22.61 -5.16
N ASN A 190 34.50 23.34 -5.55
CA ASN A 190 34.79 24.71 -5.13
C ASN A 190 33.71 25.75 -5.47
N ASN A 191 32.75 25.41 -6.35
CA ASN A 191 31.63 26.27 -6.74
C ASN A 191 30.28 25.80 -6.17
N GLN A 192 30.27 24.82 -5.28
CA GLN A 192 29.06 24.35 -4.60
C GLN A 192 29.00 24.94 -3.19
N ALA A 193 27.80 25.39 -2.81
CA ALA A 193 27.49 25.85 -1.47
C ALA A 193 26.40 24.96 -0.87
N CYS A 194 26.39 24.86 0.46
CA CYS A 194 25.34 24.15 1.17
C CYS A 194 24.13 25.07 1.33
N LEU A 195 23.02 24.71 0.67
CA LEU A 195 21.81 25.53 0.60
C LEU A 195 20.61 24.75 1.18
N PRO A 196 19.69 25.43 1.88
CA PRO A 196 18.45 24.81 2.35
C PRO A 196 17.46 24.73 1.19
N LEU A 197 17.46 23.61 0.46
CA LEU A 197 16.54 23.32 -0.64
C LEU A 197 15.29 22.55 -0.19
N GLY A 198 15.27 22.09 1.06
CA GLY A 198 14.21 21.26 1.61
C GLY A 198 14.31 19.80 1.17
N PRO A 199 13.45 18.92 1.73
CA PRO A 199 13.56 17.49 1.51
C PRO A 199 13.10 17.09 0.10
N PRO A 200 13.66 16.02 -0.48
CA PRO A 200 13.34 15.56 -1.84
C PRO A 200 11.89 15.13 -2.02
N SER A 201 11.21 14.77 -0.92
CA SER A 201 9.78 14.50 -0.92
C SER A 201 9.20 14.79 0.45
N LYS A 202 7.88 15.04 0.49
CA LYS A 202 7.14 15.30 1.73
C LYS A 202 7.23 14.15 2.76
N HIS A 203 7.51 12.93 2.31
CA HIS A 203 7.43 11.72 3.14
C HIS A 203 8.78 11.11 3.50
N ILE A 204 9.88 11.55 2.86
CA ILE A 204 11.24 11.07 3.12
C ILE A 204 11.98 12.19 3.89
N ASN A 205 11.71 12.28 5.19
CA ASN A 205 12.38 13.18 6.15
C ASN A 205 12.09 12.74 7.60
N PHE A 206 12.85 13.27 8.56
CA PHE A 206 12.64 13.05 10.00
C PHE A 206 11.82 14.18 10.65
N ASP A 207 11.23 15.10 9.88
CA ASP A 207 10.64 16.34 10.41
C ASP A 207 9.23 16.14 10.99
N SER A 208 8.55 15.06 10.61
CA SER A 208 7.20 14.74 11.10
C SER A 208 7.15 13.33 11.70
N GLY A 209 6.27 13.13 12.68
CA GLY A 209 6.14 11.82 13.34
C GLY A 209 5.80 10.69 12.35
N ILE A 210 4.92 10.95 11.38
CA ILE A 210 4.51 9.91 10.41
C ILE A 210 5.63 9.60 9.41
N SER A 211 6.37 10.61 8.94
CA SER A 211 7.52 10.39 8.04
C SER A 211 8.66 9.68 8.75
N SER A 212 8.96 10.07 10.00
CA SER A 212 9.95 9.38 10.84
C SER A 212 9.59 7.91 11.09
N ILE A 213 8.32 7.61 11.46
CA ILE A 213 7.87 6.22 11.66
C ILE A 213 8.03 5.42 10.36
N PHE A 214 7.68 6.01 9.21
CA PHE A 214 7.81 5.37 7.92
C PHE A 214 9.28 5.08 7.56
N LEU A 215 10.20 6.02 7.79
CA LEU A 215 11.62 5.79 7.54
C LEU A 215 12.21 4.71 8.44
N VAL A 216 11.90 4.73 9.74
CA VAL A 216 12.35 3.67 10.66
C VAL A 216 11.76 2.32 10.24
N PHE A 217 10.52 2.28 9.78
CA PHE A 217 9.92 1.07 9.21
C PHE A 217 10.68 0.57 7.98
N LEU A 218 11.08 1.44 7.05
CA LEU A 218 11.89 1.06 5.87
C LEU A 218 13.28 0.54 6.28
N VAL A 219 13.90 1.13 7.30
CA VAL A 219 15.17 0.63 7.87
C VAL A 219 14.99 -0.78 8.43
N VAL A 220 13.92 -1.02 9.18
CA VAL A 220 13.57 -2.36 9.71
C VAL A 220 13.22 -3.33 8.58
N ALA A 221 12.57 -2.88 7.51
CA ALA A 221 12.27 -3.69 6.33
C ALA A 221 13.50 -3.98 5.46
N GLN A 222 14.65 -3.39 5.78
CA GLN A 222 15.88 -3.43 4.99
C GLN A 222 15.71 -2.91 3.56
N ASP A 223 14.79 -1.97 3.36
CA ASP A 223 14.51 -1.39 2.04
C ASP A 223 15.16 -0.01 1.91
N GLY A 224 16.10 0.13 0.96
CA GLY A 224 16.80 1.38 0.66
C GLY A 224 17.59 2.02 1.82
N TRP A 225 17.75 1.32 2.95
CA TRP A 225 18.15 1.96 4.22
C TRP A 225 19.59 2.51 4.25
N VAL A 226 20.52 1.90 3.51
CA VAL A 226 21.92 2.35 3.46
C VAL A 226 22.07 3.61 2.61
N THR A 227 21.50 3.58 1.40
CA THR A 227 21.74 4.61 0.38
C THR A 227 20.77 5.77 0.50
N ASP A 228 19.51 5.50 0.80
CA ASP A 228 18.44 6.49 0.65
C ASP A 228 18.05 7.13 1.99
N ILE A 229 18.41 6.48 3.11
CA ILE A 229 18.05 6.93 4.47
C ILE A 229 19.29 7.25 5.30
N MET A 230 20.17 6.27 5.52
CA MET A 230 21.34 6.42 6.40
C MET A 230 22.34 7.41 5.83
N LYS A 231 22.80 7.21 4.59
CA LYS A 231 23.85 8.04 3.98
C LYS A 231 23.50 9.55 3.97
N PRO A 232 22.29 9.98 3.58
CA PRO A 232 21.85 11.37 3.71
C PRO A 232 21.98 11.94 5.13
N VAL A 233 21.59 11.17 6.14
CA VAL A 233 21.67 11.60 7.54
C VAL A 233 23.13 11.73 8.01
N LEU A 234 24.01 10.83 7.58
CA LEU A 234 25.44 10.92 7.89
C LEU A 234 26.06 12.20 7.30
N GLU A 235 25.74 12.51 6.05
CA GLU A 235 26.25 13.67 5.32
C GLU A 235 25.67 14.99 5.84
N GLY A 236 24.38 14.99 6.23
CA GLY A 236 23.68 16.16 6.76
C GLY A 236 23.94 16.46 8.23
N THR A 237 24.38 15.48 9.04
CA THR A 237 24.56 15.65 10.49
C THR A 237 25.95 15.27 10.98
N SER A 238 26.23 13.97 11.11
CA SER A 238 27.50 13.46 11.62
C SER A 238 27.69 11.97 11.32
N TYR A 239 28.94 11.51 11.37
CA TYR A 239 29.29 10.10 11.25
C TYR A 239 28.75 9.23 12.41
N TRP A 240 28.57 9.81 13.60
CA TRP A 240 28.06 9.07 14.79
C TRP A 240 26.62 8.58 14.62
N SER A 241 25.88 9.16 13.68
CA SER A 241 24.52 8.74 13.32
C SER A 241 24.45 7.30 12.83
N VAL A 242 25.56 6.70 12.37
CA VAL A 242 25.63 5.26 12.05
C VAL A 242 25.17 4.39 13.21
N ALA A 243 25.52 4.76 14.45
CA ALA A 243 25.17 3.97 15.63
C ALA A 243 23.66 3.82 15.80
N PHE A 244 22.87 4.86 15.49
CA PHE A 244 21.42 4.82 15.55
C PHE A 244 20.83 3.78 14.58
N PHE A 245 21.26 3.77 13.32
CA PHE A 245 20.78 2.82 12.32
C PHE A 245 21.21 1.38 12.64
N VAL A 246 22.44 1.19 13.13
CA VAL A 246 22.92 -0.13 13.59
C VAL A 246 22.11 -0.63 14.78
N LEU A 247 21.75 0.24 15.74
CA LEU A 247 20.90 -0.12 16.88
C LEU A 247 19.49 -0.53 16.46
N ILE A 248 18.89 0.14 15.46
CA ILE A 248 17.59 -0.27 14.90
C ILE A 248 17.68 -1.70 14.35
N ILE A 249 18.69 -1.99 13.53
CA ILE A 249 18.88 -3.31 12.93
C ILE A 249 19.13 -4.39 14.01
N ALA A 250 19.98 -4.09 15.00
CA ALA A 250 20.23 -4.99 16.12
C ALA A 250 18.96 -5.29 16.92
N SER A 251 18.11 -4.27 17.15
CA SER A 251 16.83 -4.45 17.82
C SER A 251 15.86 -5.35 17.04
N MET A 252 15.87 -5.26 15.71
CA MET A 252 15.04 -6.11 14.85
C MET A 252 15.48 -7.57 14.90
N VAL A 253 16.79 -7.84 14.84
CA VAL A 253 17.33 -9.20 14.90
C VAL A 253 16.88 -9.89 16.20
N PHE A 254 16.83 -9.14 17.31
CA PHE A 254 16.32 -9.62 18.59
C PHE A 254 14.79 -9.86 18.59
N LEU A 255 14.02 -9.11 17.81
CA LEU A 255 12.55 -9.27 17.72
C LEU A 255 12.11 -10.45 16.86
N VAL A 256 12.98 -10.95 15.97
CA VAL A 256 12.67 -12.06 15.05
C VAL A 256 13.05 -13.43 15.62
N GLN A 257 13.94 -13.47 16.63
CA GLN A 257 14.36 -14.69 17.33
C GLN A 257 13.38 -15.06 18.46
#